data_AF-D3VA08-F1
#
_entry.id   AF-D3VA08-F1
#
_cell.length_a   1.000
_cell.length_b   1.000
_cell.length_c   1.000
_cell.angle_alpha   90.00
_cell.angle_beta   90.00
_cell.angle_gamma   90.00
#
_symmetry.space_group_name_H-M   'P 1'
#
loop_
_entity.id
_entity.type
_entity.pdbx_description
1 polymer ?
#
loop_
_entity_poly.entity_id
_entity_poly.type
_entity_poly.pdbx_seq_one_letter_code
_entity_poly.pdbx_strand_id
1 'polypeptide(L)'
;MSEPDEKTAPSPPRRVGALKSALTIELHTHYAIRLWEGRKKEDLTGRRQYPDIIGMPQVIKRAGTISVDAAADNPYADSWLLKLEQALVTASASLQQSIATLQEILNALPAQITLSSVSSVEPLNIGVYSHSPLGYRCVWLLVGYDQLAMKTFLAFHYGFISRSERDTLLHNGSRVIRQIYGLVRSYRPLKVTRADIEEKTPAGLDAIKWLGEPDPDILSGRLRSDFSPPLRIVAQDDRRG
;
A
#
# COMPACT_ATOMS: atom_id res chain seq x y z
N MET A 1 -14.47 23.98 68.49
CA MET A 1 -13.42 24.06 67.48
C MET A 1 -13.79 23.07 66.39
N SER A 2 -14.29 23.57 65.26
CA SER A 2 -14.67 22.74 64.11
C SER A 2 -13.74 23.15 62.97
N GLU A 3 -12.85 22.25 62.55
CA GLU A 3 -12.04 22.42 61.35
C GLU A 3 -12.93 22.30 60.10
N PRO A 4 -12.68 23.09 59.04
CA PRO A 4 -13.44 22.98 57.81
C PRO A 4 -12.89 21.84 56.94
N ASP A 5 -13.79 21.01 56.43
CA ASP A 5 -13.52 19.99 55.42
C ASP A 5 -12.88 20.61 54.16
N GLU A 6 -11.63 20.22 53.90
CA GLU A 6 -10.92 20.53 52.67
C GLU A 6 -11.54 19.71 51.52
N LYS A 7 -12.46 20.36 50.77
CA LYS A 7 -13.00 19.81 49.52
C LYS A 7 -11.88 19.57 48.52
N THR A 8 -11.44 18.32 48.42
CA THR A 8 -10.52 17.85 47.39
C THR A 8 -11.20 17.99 46.03
N ALA A 9 -10.68 18.87 45.18
CA ALA A 9 -11.17 19.03 43.81
C ALA A 9 -10.97 17.72 43.01
N PRO A 10 -11.92 17.32 42.15
CA PRO A 10 -11.80 16.10 41.37
C PRO A 10 -10.63 16.22 40.39
N SER A 11 -9.75 15.22 40.37
CA SER A 11 -8.62 15.12 39.44
C SER A 11 -9.16 15.14 37.99
N PRO A 12 -8.47 15.81 37.04
CA PRO A 12 -8.91 15.83 35.65
C PRO A 12 -8.99 14.40 35.11
N PRO A 13 -9.97 14.09 34.24
CA PRO A 13 -10.16 12.75 33.72
C PRO A 13 -8.87 12.28 33.05
N ARG A 14 -8.35 11.12 33.48
CA ARG A 14 -7.20 10.45 32.88
C ARG A 14 -7.53 10.15 31.41
N ARG A 15 -7.04 10.99 30.51
CA ARG A 15 -7.11 10.75 29.07
C ARG A 15 -5.83 10.04 28.66
N VAL A 16 -5.97 8.88 28.05
CA VAL A 16 -4.85 8.18 27.41
C VAL A 16 -4.32 9.04 26.26
N GLY A 17 -2.99 9.14 26.14
CA GLY A 17 -2.34 9.83 25.03
C GLY A 17 -2.53 9.09 23.70
N ALA A 18 -2.20 9.77 22.59
CA ALA A 18 -2.27 9.17 21.26
C ALA A 18 -1.26 8.01 21.12
N LEU A 19 -1.71 6.89 20.54
CA LEU A 19 -0.84 5.78 20.19
C LEU A 19 0.15 6.23 19.10
N LYS A 20 1.44 5.98 19.33
CA LYS A 20 2.51 6.26 18.36
C LYS A 20 3.27 4.97 18.08
N SER A 21 3.49 4.68 16.81
CA SER A 21 4.39 3.62 16.36
C SER A 21 5.25 4.14 15.21
N ALA A 22 6.48 3.67 15.13
CA ALA A 22 7.36 3.85 13.98
C ALA A 22 7.52 2.50 13.29
N LEU A 23 7.42 2.49 11.97
CA LEU A 23 7.64 1.30 11.17
C LEU A 23 9.02 1.39 10.51
N THR A 24 9.83 0.36 10.70
CA THR A 24 11.10 0.19 9.99
C THR A 24 11.07 -1.13 9.24
N ILE A 25 11.63 -1.16 8.04
CA ILE A 25 11.82 -2.37 7.23
C ILE A 25 13.29 -2.55 6.87
N GLU A 26 13.67 -3.79 6.61
CA GLU A 26 14.96 -4.16 6.03
C GLU A 26 14.74 -4.71 4.63
N LEU A 27 15.49 -4.21 3.65
CA LEU A 27 15.54 -4.77 2.30
C LEU A 27 16.91 -5.40 2.06
N HIS A 28 16.91 -6.70 1.74
CA HIS A 28 18.13 -7.50 1.61
C HIS A 28 18.57 -7.68 0.16
N THR A 29 17.68 -7.49 -0.82
CA THR A 29 18.02 -7.69 -2.24
C THR A 29 18.07 -6.40 -3.03
N HIS A 30 19.05 -6.28 -3.92
CA HIS A 30 19.09 -5.19 -4.91
C HIS A 30 17.82 -5.13 -5.78
N TYR A 31 17.08 -6.23 -5.91
CA TYR A 31 15.82 -6.28 -6.64
C TYR A 31 14.71 -5.50 -5.93
N ALA A 32 14.56 -5.67 -4.61
CA ALA A 32 13.61 -4.90 -3.83
C ALA A 32 14.07 -3.45 -3.64
N ILE A 33 15.37 -3.22 -3.40
CA ILE A 33 15.94 -1.88 -3.26
C ILE A 33 15.67 -1.04 -4.52
N ARG A 34 15.86 -1.58 -5.73
CA ARG A 34 15.53 -0.86 -6.98
C ARG A 34 14.05 -0.53 -7.14
N LEU A 35 13.15 -1.37 -6.62
CA LEU A 35 11.71 -1.08 -6.62
C LEU A 35 11.34 -0.04 -5.55
N TRP A 36 12.09 0.01 -4.46
CA TRP A 36 11.99 1.06 -3.46
C TRP A 36 12.43 2.41 -4.03
N GLU A 37 13.63 2.48 -4.58
CA GLU A 37 14.24 3.71 -5.10
C GLU A 37 13.52 4.22 -6.36
N GLY A 38 13.13 3.30 -7.26
CA GLY A 38 12.72 3.66 -8.61
C GLY A 38 13.93 4.04 -9.47
N ARG A 39 13.70 4.89 -10.48
CA ARG A 39 14.77 5.45 -11.32
C ARG A 39 14.43 6.88 -11.66
N LYS A 40 15.29 7.83 -11.28
CA LYS A 40 15.18 9.23 -11.70
C LYS A 40 15.91 9.45 -13.02
N LYS A 41 15.45 10.44 -13.78
CA LYS A 41 16.06 10.88 -15.03
C LYS A 41 17.49 11.40 -14.84
N GLU A 42 17.78 12.00 -13.68
CA GLU A 42 19.08 12.58 -13.33
C GLU A 42 20.19 11.54 -13.14
N ASP A 43 19.85 10.30 -12.80
CA ASP A 43 20.81 9.23 -12.48
C ASP A 43 21.46 8.60 -13.74
N LEU A 44 21.15 9.12 -14.93
CA LEU A 44 21.59 8.59 -16.21
C LEU A 44 22.62 9.53 -16.87
N THR A 45 23.90 9.20 -16.72
CA THR A 45 25.03 9.88 -17.37
C THR A 45 25.19 9.51 -18.85
N GLY A 46 24.12 9.63 -19.66
CA GLY A 46 24.16 9.27 -21.08
C GLY A 46 23.05 9.86 -21.95
N ARG A 47 23.30 9.91 -23.27
CA ARG A 47 22.41 10.49 -24.32
C ARG A 47 21.02 9.84 -24.44
N ARG A 48 20.73 8.73 -23.77
CA ARG A 48 19.41 8.08 -23.77
C ARG A 48 18.58 8.56 -22.58
N GLN A 49 17.61 9.44 -22.84
CA GLN A 49 16.58 9.80 -21.87
C GLN A 49 15.60 8.65 -21.74
N TYR A 50 15.68 7.89 -20.64
CA TYR A 50 14.63 6.96 -20.27
C TYR A 50 13.58 7.67 -19.40
N PRO A 51 12.30 7.27 -19.47
CA PRO A 51 11.28 7.82 -18.58
C PRO A 51 11.55 7.45 -17.12
N ASP A 52 11.15 8.36 -16.23
CA ASP A 52 11.16 8.14 -14.78
C ASP A 52 10.34 6.90 -14.41
N ILE A 53 10.93 6.08 -13.54
CA ILE A 53 10.25 4.94 -12.93
C ILE A 53 9.97 5.32 -11.48
N ILE A 54 8.69 5.36 -11.11
CA ILE A 54 8.33 5.63 -9.72
C ILE A 54 8.82 4.49 -8.81
N GLY A 55 9.38 4.87 -7.67
CA GLY A 55 9.72 4.00 -6.56
C GLY A 55 8.59 3.95 -5.52
N MET A 56 8.77 3.07 -4.54
CA MET A 56 7.78 2.82 -3.48
C MET A 56 7.37 4.07 -2.70
N PRO A 57 8.26 5.02 -2.32
CA PRO A 57 7.85 6.24 -1.63
C PRO A 57 6.78 7.05 -2.37
N GLN A 58 6.86 7.12 -3.71
CA GLN A 58 5.86 7.84 -4.49
C GLN A 58 4.54 7.06 -4.60
N VAL A 59 4.60 5.73 -4.59
CA VAL A 59 3.41 4.86 -4.54
C VAL A 59 2.70 5.03 -3.20
N ILE A 60 3.43 5.01 -2.09
CA ILE A 60 2.89 5.27 -0.74
C ILE A 60 2.20 6.63 -0.69
N LYS A 61 2.87 7.68 -1.18
CA LYS A 61 2.31 9.04 -1.20
C LYS A 61 0.99 9.08 -1.98
N ARG A 62 0.95 8.47 -3.17
CA ARG A 62 -0.24 8.45 -4.01
C ARG A 62 -1.39 7.65 -3.41
N ALA A 63 -1.12 6.49 -2.80
CA ALA A 63 -2.13 5.75 -2.05
C ALA A 63 -2.72 6.60 -0.91
N GLY A 64 -1.87 7.39 -0.23
CA GLY A 64 -2.30 8.42 0.72
C GLY A 64 -3.23 9.46 0.10
N THR A 65 -2.89 10.00 -1.07
CA THR A 65 -3.74 10.96 -1.79
C THR A 65 -5.11 10.38 -2.12
N ILE A 66 -5.17 9.15 -2.66
CA ILE A 66 -6.46 8.48 -2.95
C ILE A 66 -7.28 8.37 -1.66
N SER A 67 -6.64 8.00 -0.55
CA SER A 67 -7.30 7.87 0.75
C SER A 67 -7.84 9.20 1.29
N VAL A 68 -7.11 10.30 1.08
CA VAL A 68 -7.56 11.65 1.47
C VAL A 68 -8.75 12.09 0.62
N ASP A 69 -8.71 11.84 -0.69
CA ASP A 69 -9.81 12.21 -1.58
C ASP A 69 -11.07 11.38 -1.26
N ALA A 70 -10.93 10.10 -0.93
CA ALA A 70 -12.04 9.27 -0.44
C ALA A 70 -12.62 9.78 0.89
N ALA A 71 -11.78 10.27 1.81
CA ALA A 71 -12.23 10.93 3.04
C ALA A 71 -12.96 12.27 2.78
N ALA A 72 -12.72 12.88 1.62
CA ALA A 72 -13.40 14.08 1.15
C ALA A 72 -14.69 13.77 0.38
N ASP A 73 -15.23 12.56 0.56
CA ASP A 73 -16.47 12.08 -0.07
C ASP A 73 -16.42 11.96 -1.60
N ASN A 74 -15.22 11.70 -2.17
CA ASN A 74 -15.08 11.50 -3.60
C ASN A 74 -15.41 10.04 -4.01
N PRO A 75 -16.46 9.79 -4.83
CA PRO A 75 -16.83 8.44 -5.25
C PRO A 75 -15.80 7.77 -6.17
N TYR A 76 -15.09 8.52 -7.03
CA TYR A 76 -14.05 7.97 -7.90
C TYR A 76 -12.81 7.54 -7.10
N ALA A 77 -12.50 8.26 -6.02
CA ALA A 77 -11.43 7.88 -5.11
C ALA A 77 -11.77 6.57 -4.36
N ASP A 78 -13.02 6.41 -3.91
CA ASP A 78 -13.49 5.15 -3.32
C ASP A 78 -13.40 3.97 -4.31
N SER A 79 -13.80 4.18 -5.58
CA SER A 79 -13.61 3.17 -6.63
C SER A 79 -12.14 2.77 -6.79
N TRP A 80 -11.21 3.74 -6.69
CA TRP A 80 -9.79 3.44 -6.81
C TRP A 80 -9.18 2.77 -5.58
N LEU A 81 -9.62 3.10 -4.37
CA LEU A 81 -9.21 2.36 -3.16
C LEU A 81 -9.64 0.90 -3.25
N LEU A 82 -10.89 0.65 -3.67
CA LEU A 82 -11.39 -0.71 -3.83
C LEU A 82 -10.57 -1.51 -4.85
N LYS A 83 -10.30 -0.91 -6.01
CA LYS A 83 -9.45 -1.53 -7.04
C LYS A 83 -8.03 -1.79 -6.54
N LEU A 84 -7.45 -0.85 -5.79
CA LEU A 84 -6.12 -1.01 -5.20
C LEU A 84 -6.09 -2.13 -4.17
N GLU A 85 -7.09 -2.20 -3.29
CA GLU A 85 -7.25 -3.28 -2.32
C GLU A 85 -7.31 -4.65 -3.00
N GLN A 86 -8.20 -4.82 -3.98
CA GLN A 86 -8.39 -6.08 -4.69
C GLN A 86 -7.11 -6.50 -5.45
N ALA A 87 -6.45 -5.54 -6.08
CA ALA A 87 -5.17 -5.78 -6.74
C ALA A 87 -4.09 -6.21 -5.75
N LEU A 88 -4.02 -5.59 -4.56
CA LEU A 88 -3.08 -5.97 -3.50
C LEU A 88 -3.38 -7.35 -2.93
N VAL A 89 -4.65 -7.73 -2.73
CA VAL A 89 -5.03 -9.08 -2.30
C VAL A 89 -4.53 -10.12 -3.31
N THR A 90 -4.83 -9.90 -4.58
CA THR A 90 -4.45 -10.81 -5.67
C THR A 90 -2.93 -10.91 -5.81
N ALA A 91 -2.24 -9.76 -5.78
CA ALA A 91 -0.79 -9.67 -5.86
C ALA A 91 -0.10 -10.41 -4.71
N SER A 92 -0.57 -10.18 -3.48
CA SER A 92 -0.04 -10.83 -2.28
C SER A 92 -0.25 -12.34 -2.34
N ALA A 93 -1.44 -12.81 -2.73
CA ALA A 93 -1.71 -14.25 -2.88
C ALA A 93 -0.77 -14.91 -3.90
N SER A 94 -0.60 -14.29 -5.09
CA SER A 94 0.31 -14.81 -6.12
C SER A 94 1.76 -14.88 -5.66
N LEU A 95 2.22 -13.87 -4.92
CA LEU A 95 3.56 -13.82 -4.38
C LEU A 95 3.78 -14.88 -3.29
N GLN A 96 2.82 -15.02 -2.38
CA GLN A 96 2.88 -16.02 -1.31
C GLN A 96 2.86 -17.44 -1.84
N GLN A 97 2.09 -17.71 -2.90
CA GLN A 97 2.12 -19.01 -3.57
C GLN A 97 3.52 -19.33 -4.10
N SER A 98 4.18 -18.35 -4.73
CA SER A 98 5.54 -18.53 -5.27
C SER A 98 6.58 -18.75 -4.16
N ILE A 99 6.44 -18.03 -3.04
CA ILE A 99 7.27 -18.20 -1.84
C ILE A 99 7.07 -19.59 -1.23
N ALA A 100 5.82 -20.07 -1.13
CA ALA A 100 5.49 -21.39 -0.60
C ALA A 100 6.12 -22.50 -1.46
N THR A 101 5.99 -22.43 -2.78
CA THR A 101 6.61 -23.39 -3.70
C THR A 101 8.14 -23.41 -3.56
N LEU A 102 8.79 -22.25 -3.44
CA LEU A 102 10.24 -22.21 -3.17
C LEU A 102 10.59 -22.79 -1.81
N GLN A 103 9.75 -22.58 -0.80
CA GLN A 103 9.96 -23.16 0.53
C GLN A 103 9.87 -24.69 0.48
N GLU A 104 8.92 -25.26 -0.26
CA GLU A 104 8.80 -26.70 -0.46
C GLU A 104 10.04 -27.28 -1.16
N ILE A 105 10.53 -26.62 -2.21
CA ILE A 105 11.76 -27.01 -2.91
C ILE A 105 12.96 -27.01 -1.96
N LEU A 106 13.13 -25.95 -1.17
CA LEU A 106 14.23 -25.83 -0.21
C LEU A 106 14.14 -26.85 0.94
N ASN A 107 12.92 -27.28 1.29
CA ASN A 107 12.68 -28.28 2.32
C ASN A 107 12.83 -29.73 1.82
N ALA A 108 12.97 -29.97 0.50
CA ALA A 108 13.11 -31.30 -0.10
C ALA A 108 14.50 -31.94 0.11
N LEU A 109 15.26 -31.45 1.10
CA LEU A 109 16.61 -31.91 1.41
C LEU A 109 16.62 -33.23 2.19
N PRO A 110 17.64 -34.08 1.99
CA PRO A 110 17.91 -35.20 2.87
C PRO A 110 18.05 -34.75 4.33
N ALA A 111 17.62 -35.58 5.28
CA ALA A 111 17.61 -35.25 6.71
C ALA A 111 18.99 -34.89 7.30
N GLN A 112 20.08 -35.24 6.62
CA GLN A 112 21.45 -34.93 7.04
C GLN A 112 21.89 -33.51 6.62
N ILE A 113 21.11 -32.80 5.81
CA ILE A 113 21.43 -31.46 5.29
C ILE A 113 20.53 -30.42 5.94
N THR A 114 21.16 -29.40 6.53
CA THR A 114 20.46 -28.25 7.12
C THR A 114 20.90 -26.97 6.41
N LEU A 115 19.93 -26.17 5.95
CA LEU A 115 20.18 -24.84 5.41
C LEU A 115 19.83 -23.77 6.44
N SER A 116 20.70 -22.78 6.60
CA SER A 116 20.37 -21.56 7.32
C SER A 116 19.44 -20.66 6.51
N SER A 117 18.76 -19.73 7.19
CA SER A 117 18.04 -18.67 6.51
C SER A 117 18.99 -17.75 5.75
N VAL A 118 18.60 -17.35 4.54
CA VAL A 118 19.33 -16.36 3.74
C VAL A 118 19.02 -14.94 4.21
N SER A 119 20.04 -14.11 4.32
CA SER A 119 19.94 -12.67 4.57
C SER A 119 21.14 -11.92 3.95
N SER A 120 20.97 -10.63 3.65
CA SER A 120 22.10 -9.76 3.32
C SER A 120 22.96 -9.51 4.56
N VAL A 121 24.28 -9.43 4.37
CA VAL A 121 25.24 -8.99 5.41
C VAL A 121 25.11 -7.49 5.71
N GLU A 122 24.60 -6.71 4.76
CA GLU A 122 24.30 -5.28 4.90
C GLU A 122 22.91 -5.02 4.28
N PRO A 123 21.81 -5.21 5.03
CA PRO A 123 20.48 -4.83 4.56
C PRO A 123 20.28 -3.31 4.58
N LEU A 124 19.48 -2.80 3.63
CA LEU A 124 19.05 -1.42 3.64
C LEU A 124 17.93 -1.22 4.66
N ASN A 125 18.20 -0.44 5.70
CA ASN A 125 17.25 -0.10 6.76
C ASN A 125 16.46 1.15 6.40
N ILE A 126 15.13 1.09 6.45
CA ILE A 126 14.27 2.17 5.99
C ILE A 126 13.12 2.44 6.96
N GLY A 127 13.02 3.68 7.44
CA GLY A 127 11.83 4.17 8.15
C GLY A 127 10.69 4.44 7.17
N VAL A 128 9.52 3.91 7.45
CA VAL A 128 8.36 3.96 6.56
C VAL A 128 7.20 4.66 7.24
N TYR A 129 6.61 5.62 6.54
CA TYR A 129 5.41 6.31 6.97
C TYR A 129 4.40 6.40 5.82
N SER A 130 3.15 6.04 6.11
CA SER A 130 2.04 6.19 5.17
C SER A 130 0.84 6.81 5.86
N HIS A 131 0.14 7.68 5.13
CA HIS A 131 -1.15 8.24 5.54
C HIS A 131 -2.34 7.33 5.19
N SER A 132 -2.10 6.10 4.68
CA SER A 132 -3.13 5.17 4.25
C SER A 132 -2.76 3.72 4.61
N PRO A 133 -3.71 2.92 5.14
CA PRO A 133 -3.49 1.48 5.31
C PRO A 133 -3.06 0.77 4.02
N LEU A 134 -3.64 1.14 2.87
CA LEU A 134 -3.25 0.55 1.58
C LEU A 134 -1.84 0.95 1.16
N GLY A 135 -1.36 2.12 1.58
CA GLY A 135 0.04 2.51 1.39
C GLY A 135 1.01 1.60 2.16
N TYR A 136 0.67 1.21 3.39
CA TYR A 136 1.44 0.19 4.12
C TYR A 136 1.33 -1.20 3.48
N ARG A 137 0.15 -1.58 2.97
CA ARG A 137 0.01 -2.87 2.26
C ARG A 137 0.84 -2.94 0.97
N CYS A 138 1.08 -1.83 0.27
CA CYS A 138 2.06 -1.78 -0.82
C CYS A 138 3.48 -2.12 -0.34
N VAL A 139 3.86 -1.64 0.85
CA VAL A 139 5.17 -1.96 1.46
C VAL A 139 5.27 -3.43 1.82
N TRP A 140 4.21 -4.03 2.36
CA TRP A 140 4.18 -5.47 2.69
C TRP A 140 4.39 -6.34 1.47
N LEU A 141 3.77 -5.95 0.35
CA LEU A 141 3.95 -6.63 -0.92
C LEU A 141 5.42 -6.56 -1.39
N LEU A 142 6.08 -5.42 -1.24
CA LEU A 142 7.50 -5.27 -1.58
C LEU A 142 8.41 -6.11 -0.68
N VAL A 143 8.15 -6.13 0.63
CA VAL A 143 8.89 -6.99 1.58
C VAL A 143 8.71 -8.47 1.23
N GLY A 144 7.49 -8.88 0.87
CA GLY A 144 7.25 -10.23 0.36
C GLY A 144 8.05 -10.53 -0.92
N TYR A 145 8.24 -9.54 -1.79
CA TYR A 145 9.03 -9.73 -3.01
C TYR A 145 10.52 -9.84 -2.70
N ASP A 146 11.00 -9.10 -1.71
CA ASP A 146 12.37 -9.23 -1.20
C ASP A 146 12.61 -10.65 -0.65
N GLN A 147 11.64 -11.19 0.11
CA GLN A 147 11.68 -12.57 0.59
C GLN A 147 11.68 -13.59 -0.55
N LEU A 148 10.84 -13.40 -1.57
CA LEU A 148 10.83 -14.23 -2.78
C LEU A 148 12.21 -14.23 -3.45
N ALA A 149 12.80 -13.05 -3.64
CA ALA A 149 14.08 -12.90 -4.29
C ALA A 149 15.20 -13.60 -3.50
N MET A 150 15.25 -13.43 -2.19
CA MET A 150 16.20 -14.14 -1.32
C MET A 150 16.10 -15.66 -1.47
N LYS A 151 14.88 -16.22 -1.34
CA LYS A 151 14.65 -17.68 -1.48
C LYS A 151 14.99 -18.19 -2.87
N THR A 152 14.67 -17.40 -3.90
CA THR A 152 15.00 -17.71 -5.30
C THR A 152 16.51 -17.82 -5.49
N PHE A 153 17.30 -16.89 -4.93
CA PHE A 153 18.76 -16.98 -4.98
C PHE A 153 19.32 -18.14 -4.17
N LEU A 154 18.75 -18.43 -3.01
CA LEU A 154 19.15 -19.58 -2.20
C LEU A 154 18.94 -20.90 -2.94
N ALA A 155 17.75 -21.09 -3.51
CA ALA A 155 17.40 -22.26 -4.30
C ALA A 155 18.32 -22.42 -5.52
N PHE A 156 18.61 -21.31 -6.22
CA PHE A 156 19.53 -21.32 -7.35
C PHE A 156 20.97 -21.63 -6.92
N HIS A 157 21.46 -21.03 -5.84
CA HIS A 157 22.83 -21.19 -5.37
C HIS A 157 23.16 -22.65 -5.03
N TYR A 158 22.22 -23.36 -4.41
CA TYR A 158 22.36 -24.76 -4.07
C TYR A 158 21.87 -25.74 -5.16
N GLY A 159 21.55 -25.22 -6.36
CA GLY A 159 21.27 -26.07 -7.53
C GLY A 159 19.87 -26.70 -7.57
N PHE A 160 18.91 -26.22 -6.78
CA PHE A 160 17.53 -26.72 -6.82
C PHE A 160 16.73 -26.26 -8.03
N ILE A 161 17.09 -25.09 -8.58
CA ILE A 161 16.43 -24.52 -9.75
C ILE A 161 17.47 -24.09 -10.78
N SER A 162 17.07 -24.11 -12.04
CA SER A 162 17.87 -23.59 -13.15
C SER A 162 17.97 -22.07 -13.11
N ARG A 163 18.93 -21.55 -13.88
CA ARG A 163 19.07 -20.11 -14.12
C ARG A 163 17.80 -19.50 -14.74
N SER A 164 17.17 -20.21 -15.68
CA SER A 164 15.93 -19.76 -16.34
C SER A 164 14.76 -19.67 -15.37
N GLU A 165 14.61 -20.63 -14.46
CA GLU A 165 13.57 -20.60 -13.43
C GLU A 165 13.79 -19.44 -12.46
N ARG A 166 15.03 -19.23 -12.01
CA ARG A 166 15.42 -18.08 -11.18
C ARG A 166 15.02 -16.76 -11.84
N ASP A 167 15.42 -16.56 -13.10
CA ASP A 167 15.15 -15.32 -13.82
C ASP A 167 13.64 -15.11 -14.03
N THR A 168 12.89 -16.19 -14.28
CA THR A 168 11.43 -16.18 -14.40
C THR A 168 10.74 -15.78 -13.10
N LEU A 169 11.15 -16.36 -11.96
CA LEU A 169 10.60 -16.05 -10.64
C LEU A 169 10.82 -14.56 -10.27
N LEU A 170 12.04 -14.06 -10.46
CA LEU A 170 12.38 -12.65 -10.21
C LEU A 170 11.61 -11.70 -11.15
N HIS A 171 11.49 -12.06 -12.43
CA HIS A 171 10.73 -11.27 -13.39
C HIS A 171 9.24 -11.20 -13.02
N ASN A 172 8.63 -12.35 -12.75
CA ASN A 172 7.21 -12.45 -12.41
C ASN A 172 6.88 -11.74 -11.10
N GLY A 173 7.69 -11.95 -10.05
CA GLY A 173 7.51 -11.26 -8.77
C GLY A 173 7.58 -9.74 -8.93
N SER A 174 8.58 -9.23 -9.64
CA SER A 174 8.70 -7.78 -9.86
C SER A 174 7.65 -7.21 -10.80
N ARG A 175 7.09 -8.02 -11.73
CA ARG A 175 5.96 -7.64 -12.58
C ARG A 175 4.71 -7.37 -11.74
N VAL A 176 4.42 -8.21 -10.75
CA VAL A 176 3.28 -8.03 -9.83
C VAL A 176 3.39 -6.70 -9.07
N ILE A 177 4.57 -6.35 -8.56
CA ILE A 177 4.81 -5.05 -7.91
C ILE A 177 4.55 -3.89 -8.88
N ARG A 178 5.09 -3.97 -10.10
CA ARG A 178 4.96 -2.91 -11.11
C ARG A 178 3.52 -2.71 -11.60
N GLN A 179 2.68 -3.74 -11.55
CA GLN A 179 1.24 -3.60 -11.84
C GLN A 179 0.55 -2.70 -10.81
N ILE A 180 0.85 -2.88 -9.51
CA ILE A 180 0.34 -1.98 -8.46
C ILE A 180 0.83 -0.55 -8.68
N TYR A 181 2.11 -0.38 -9.07
CA TYR A 181 2.67 0.95 -9.34
C TYR A 181 1.92 1.63 -10.50
N GLY A 182 1.65 0.88 -11.57
CA GLY A 182 0.87 1.35 -12.71
C GLY A 182 -0.56 1.75 -12.33
N LEU A 183 -1.22 0.95 -11.51
CA LEU A 183 -2.56 1.21 -11.00
C LEU A 183 -2.60 2.53 -10.22
N VAL A 184 -1.74 2.67 -9.21
CA VAL A 184 -1.69 3.88 -8.35
C VAL A 184 -1.27 5.12 -9.14
N ARG A 185 -0.36 4.96 -10.12
CA ARG A 185 0.05 6.05 -11.02
C ARG A 185 -1.07 6.54 -11.93
N SER A 186 -2.04 5.68 -12.24
CA SER A 186 -3.16 6.00 -13.14
C SER A 186 -4.23 6.86 -12.47
N TYR A 187 -4.22 6.96 -11.14
CA TYR A 187 -5.12 7.86 -10.42
C TYR A 187 -4.95 9.33 -10.85
N ARG A 188 -6.07 10.01 -11.05
CA ARG A 188 -6.16 11.44 -11.36
C ARG A 188 -7.06 12.09 -10.32
N PRO A 189 -6.50 12.88 -9.38
CA PRO A 189 -7.29 13.58 -8.38
C PRO A 189 -8.25 14.56 -9.04
N LEU A 190 -9.51 14.54 -8.60
CA LEU A 190 -10.53 15.54 -8.92
C LEU A 190 -11.25 15.93 -7.63
N LYS A 191 -11.62 17.20 -7.49
CA LYS A 191 -12.42 17.66 -6.35
C LYS A 191 -13.88 17.54 -6.73
N VAL A 192 -14.54 16.49 -6.25
CA VAL A 192 -15.95 16.19 -6.49
C VAL A 192 -16.46 15.33 -5.34
N THR A 193 -17.68 15.60 -4.89
CA THR A 193 -18.38 14.83 -3.85
C THR A 193 -19.47 13.95 -4.45
N ARG A 194 -20.08 13.06 -3.65
CA ARG A 194 -21.27 12.32 -4.10
C ARG A 194 -22.44 13.25 -4.41
N ALA A 195 -22.65 14.27 -3.57
CA ALA A 195 -23.68 15.29 -3.77
C ALA A 195 -23.50 16.03 -5.11
N ASP A 196 -22.26 16.38 -5.47
CA ASP A 196 -21.98 17.01 -6.78
C ASP A 196 -22.46 16.17 -7.97
N ILE A 197 -22.30 14.84 -7.89
CA ILE A 197 -22.74 13.89 -8.91
C ILE A 197 -24.28 13.80 -8.94
N GLU A 198 -24.90 13.64 -7.77
CA GLU A 198 -26.36 13.48 -7.63
C GLU A 198 -27.12 14.75 -8.05
N GLU A 199 -26.65 15.92 -7.62
CA GLU A 199 -27.22 17.24 -7.91
C GLU A 199 -26.82 17.76 -9.30
N LYS A 200 -25.92 17.05 -10.01
CA LYS A 200 -25.39 17.45 -11.32
C LYS A 200 -24.81 18.86 -11.31
N THR A 201 -24.03 19.19 -10.29
CA THR A 201 -23.30 20.46 -10.24
C THR A 201 -22.31 20.55 -11.40
N PRO A 202 -21.80 21.75 -11.76
CA PRO A 202 -20.78 21.88 -12.81
C PRO A 202 -19.56 20.97 -12.55
N ALA A 203 -19.12 20.86 -11.30
CA ALA A 203 -18.03 19.96 -10.90
C ALA A 203 -18.39 18.47 -11.10
N GLY A 204 -19.62 18.08 -10.77
CA GLY A 204 -20.09 16.71 -10.98
C GLY A 204 -20.20 16.34 -12.44
N LEU A 205 -20.79 17.22 -13.27
CA LEU A 205 -20.92 17.03 -14.71
C LEU A 205 -19.56 16.93 -15.41
N ASP A 206 -18.61 17.79 -15.02
CA ASP A 206 -17.24 17.74 -15.54
C ASP A 206 -16.54 16.43 -15.15
N ALA A 207 -16.70 15.97 -13.90
CA ALA A 207 -16.12 14.71 -13.46
C ALA A 207 -16.68 13.51 -14.26
N ILE A 208 -18.00 13.45 -14.46
CA ILE A 208 -18.65 12.42 -15.27
C ILE A 208 -18.13 12.43 -16.71
N LYS A 209 -17.96 13.63 -17.30
CA LYS A 209 -17.42 13.76 -18.66
C LYS A 209 -16.02 13.16 -18.80
N TRP A 210 -15.17 13.31 -17.79
CA TRP A 210 -13.78 12.83 -17.83
C TRP A 210 -13.60 11.38 -17.38
N LEU A 211 -14.41 10.91 -16.42
CA LEU A 211 -14.22 9.62 -15.75
C LEU A 211 -15.35 8.62 -15.98
N GLY A 212 -16.44 9.03 -16.64
CA GLY A 212 -17.67 8.24 -16.76
C GLY A 212 -18.55 8.32 -15.50
N GLU A 213 -19.74 7.75 -15.56
CA GLU A 213 -20.60 7.66 -14.37
C GLU A 213 -19.99 6.70 -13.32
N PRO A 214 -19.94 7.08 -12.04
CA PRO A 214 -19.56 6.16 -10.98
C PRO A 214 -20.52 4.97 -10.91
N ASP A 215 -20.00 3.82 -10.49
CA ASP A 215 -20.84 2.66 -10.16
C ASP A 215 -21.89 3.06 -9.10
N PRO A 216 -23.18 2.70 -9.26
CA PRO A 216 -24.23 3.09 -8.32
C PRO A 216 -23.98 2.65 -6.87
N ASP A 217 -23.34 1.51 -6.65
CA ASP A 217 -23.03 1.03 -5.30
C ASP A 217 -21.85 1.78 -4.68
N ILE A 218 -20.90 2.25 -5.51
CA ILE A 218 -19.86 3.18 -5.06
C ILE A 218 -20.47 4.54 -4.72
N LEU A 219 -21.37 5.03 -5.58
CA LEU A 219 -22.04 6.32 -5.40
C LEU A 219 -22.89 6.31 -4.13
N SER A 220 -23.69 5.26 -3.90
CA SER A 220 -24.47 5.09 -2.68
C SER A 220 -23.62 4.78 -1.44
N GLY A 221 -22.32 4.51 -1.62
CA GLY A 221 -21.41 4.13 -0.54
C GLY A 221 -21.60 2.70 -0.01
N ARG A 222 -22.38 1.85 -0.69
CA ARG A 222 -22.58 0.44 -0.33
C ARG A 222 -21.37 -0.42 -0.68
N LEU A 223 -20.70 -0.09 -1.78
CA LEU A 223 -19.48 -0.75 -2.22
C LEU A 223 -18.31 0.21 -1.99
N ARG A 224 -17.36 -0.18 -1.14
CA ARG A 224 -16.18 0.61 -0.78
C ARG A 224 -15.05 -0.33 -0.39
N SER A 225 -13.82 0.19 -0.36
CA SER A 225 -12.71 -0.55 0.24
C SER A 225 -12.95 -0.74 1.74
N ASP A 226 -12.52 -1.87 2.30
CA ASP A 226 -12.51 -2.09 3.74
C ASP A 226 -11.60 -1.07 4.47
N PHE A 227 -10.70 -0.43 3.72
CA PHE A 227 -9.78 0.59 4.19
C PHE A 227 -10.23 2.01 3.84
N SER A 228 -11.44 2.18 3.28
CA SER A 228 -12.00 3.50 3.04
C SER A 228 -12.34 4.19 4.37
N PRO A 229 -12.04 5.49 4.51
CA PRO A 229 -12.49 6.29 5.65
C PRO A 229 -14.03 6.29 5.78
N PRO A 230 -14.60 6.46 6.98
CA PRO A 230 -16.06 6.52 7.13
C PRO A 230 -16.64 7.67 6.30
N LEU A 231 -17.81 7.46 5.71
CA LEU A 231 -18.51 8.54 5.01
C LEU A 231 -18.90 9.62 6.00
N ARG A 232 -18.81 10.88 5.57
CA ARG A 232 -19.35 11.98 6.36
C ARG A 232 -20.86 11.86 6.31
N ILE A 233 -21.46 11.41 7.41
CA ILE A 233 -22.89 11.59 7.62
C ILE A 233 -23.06 13.10 7.79
N VAL A 234 -23.58 13.77 6.76
CA VAL A 234 -24.15 15.10 6.96
C VAL A 234 -25.31 14.87 7.91
N ALA A 235 -25.12 15.16 9.19
CA ALA A 235 -26.24 15.24 10.10
C ALA A 235 -27.19 16.27 9.48
N GLN A 236 -28.34 15.80 8.99
CA GLN A 236 -29.50 16.65 8.84
C GLN A 236 -29.79 17.17 10.24
N ASP A 237 -29.22 18.33 10.56
CA ASP A 237 -29.65 19.14 11.68
C ASP A 237 -30.97 19.80 11.25
N ASP A 238 -31.96 18.94 11.09
CA ASP A 238 -33.33 19.26 10.74
C ASP A 238 -34.15 18.96 11.99
N ARG A 239 -33.88 19.71 13.08
CA ARG A 239 -34.80 19.85 14.21
C ARG A 239 -34.71 21.23 14.86
N ARG A 240 -35.70 22.05 14.45
CA ARG A 240 -36.42 23.09 15.23
C ARG A 240 -35.65 24.40 15.35
N GLY A 241 -36.17 25.52 14.83
CA GLY A 241 -37.52 26.02 15.07
C GLY A 241 -37.43 27.10 16.13
#